data_AF-A0A6C0KNA4-F1
#
_entry.id   AF-A0A6C0KNA4-F1
#
_cell.length_a   1.000
_cell.length_b   1.000
_cell.length_c   1.000
_cell.angle_alpha   90.00
_cell.angle_beta   90.00
_cell.angle_gamma   90.00
#
_symmetry.space_group_name_H-M   'P 1'
#
loop_
_entity.id
_entity.type
_entity.pdbx_description
1 polymer ?
#
loop_
_entity_poly.entity_id
_entity_poly.type
_entity_poly.pdbx_seq_one_letter_code
_entity_poly.pdbx_strand_id
1 'polypeptide(L)'
;MAKAKGKTKDEKKTLMVDSNTHIPDLEKVLASGNITIVLVYAEWCGACHRFREKIWDPMLKDNAIHNRIAVRDDMVKNTSLSKAKFDYLPSILVVDEKGDIQTFRTPEGEETNAMPTPKSIEDMTRIVNVPLGPLGSKAPSVPLAPRPVNVIENYEKLDEVEVKAKADEAQEAEEEPNWLTNQITPKPENYNYTHVIRTYPIPTPKGTTYIPIEKQVQRGGSLLKTLKSFIGKNNRIKSHKKKTRGLKIGRQTRKHK
;
A
#
# COMPACT_ATOMS: atom_id res chain seq x y z
N MET A 1 28.67 30.65 27.34
CA MET A 1 27.86 30.91 26.13
C MET A 1 26.89 29.75 25.95
N ALA A 2 25.60 29.93 26.30
CA ALA A 2 24.59 28.87 26.24
C ALA A 2 23.99 28.80 24.83
N LYS A 3 24.15 27.66 24.13
CA LYS A 3 23.50 27.41 22.85
C LYS A 3 22.00 27.22 23.07
N ALA A 4 21.21 28.22 22.67
CA ALA A 4 19.75 28.12 22.65
C ALA A 4 19.35 27.03 21.66
N LYS A 5 18.79 25.92 22.18
CA LYS A 5 18.16 24.88 21.37
C LYS A 5 16.88 25.47 20.80
N GLY A 6 16.94 25.91 19.54
CA GLY A 6 15.76 26.32 18.78
C GLY A 6 14.76 25.17 18.74
N LYS A 7 13.58 25.38 19.30
CA LYS A 7 12.43 24.49 19.12
C LYS A 7 11.97 24.68 17.68
N THR A 8 12.43 23.83 16.77
CA THR A 8 11.87 23.71 15.43
C THR A 8 10.38 23.43 15.57
N LYS A 9 9.55 24.22 14.88
CA LYS A 9 8.10 24.01 14.77
C LYS A 9 7.85 22.52 14.53
N ASP A 10 7.00 21.93 15.33
CA ASP A 10 6.49 20.57 15.12
C ASP A 10 5.67 20.59 13.82
N GLU A 11 6.35 20.44 12.68
CA GLU A 11 5.71 20.02 11.45
C GLU A 11 4.96 18.72 11.79
N LYS A 12 3.69 18.62 11.35
CA LYS A 12 2.85 17.43 11.56
C LYS A 12 3.51 16.24 10.87
N LYS A 13 4.48 15.63 11.55
CA LYS A 13 5.24 14.51 11.04
C LYS A 13 4.30 13.32 11.03
N THR A 14 4.06 12.81 9.84
CA THR A 14 3.32 11.57 9.64
C THR A 14 4.05 10.46 10.39
N LEU A 15 3.31 9.62 11.12
CA LEU A 15 3.91 8.53 11.87
C LEU A 15 4.53 7.54 10.88
N MET A 16 5.82 7.25 11.07
CA MET A 16 6.53 6.22 10.33
C MET A 16 6.93 5.11 11.31
N VAL A 17 6.53 3.88 11.01
CA VAL A 17 6.78 2.70 11.83
C VAL A 17 7.87 1.87 11.17
N ASP A 18 9.11 2.27 11.44
CA ASP A 18 10.35 1.66 10.93
C ASP A 18 11.07 0.80 12.00
N SER A 19 10.52 0.72 13.20
CA SER A 19 11.15 0.06 14.34
C SER A 19 10.11 -0.32 15.38
N ASN A 20 10.43 -1.35 16.17
CA ASN A 20 9.54 -1.87 17.22
C ASN A 20 9.17 -0.81 18.28
N THR A 21 9.98 0.24 18.43
CA THR A 21 9.71 1.36 19.34
C THR A 21 8.50 2.19 18.93
N HIS A 22 8.15 2.23 17.64
CA HIS A 22 7.02 2.99 17.10
C HIS A 22 5.70 2.19 17.07
N ILE A 23 5.74 0.88 17.29
CA ILE A 23 4.54 0.02 17.30
C ILE A 23 3.49 0.49 18.34
N PRO A 24 3.84 0.83 19.60
CA PRO A 24 2.85 1.30 20.56
C PRO A 24 2.14 2.59 20.12
N ASP A 25 2.82 3.43 19.35
CA ASP A 25 2.23 4.68 18.85
C ASP A 25 1.30 4.41 17.66
N LEU A 26 1.64 3.46 16.79
CA LEU A 26 0.73 2.94 15.76
C LEU A 26 -0.58 2.45 16.39
N GLU A 27 -0.49 1.56 17.37
CA GLU A 27 -1.68 0.98 18.01
C GLU A 27 -2.53 2.04 18.71
N LYS A 28 -1.93 3.09 19.28
CA LYS A 28 -2.69 4.23 19.83
C LYS A 28 -3.45 5.00 18.74
N VAL A 29 -2.84 5.21 17.57
CA VAL A 29 -3.51 5.90 16.47
C VAL A 29 -4.66 5.06 15.92
N LEU A 30 -4.46 3.74 15.75
CA LEU A 30 -5.53 2.84 15.31
C LEU A 30 -6.67 2.75 16.35
N ALA A 31 -6.34 2.73 17.65
CA ALA A 31 -7.31 2.74 18.74
C ALA A 31 -8.04 4.08 18.93
N SER A 32 -7.60 5.16 18.27
CA SER A 32 -8.21 6.49 18.40
C SER A 32 -9.61 6.59 17.80
N GLY A 33 -10.01 5.60 16.99
CA GLY A 33 -11.32 5.56 16.36
C GLY A 33 -11.43 6.38 15.08
N ASN A 34 -10.31 6.82 14.51
CA ASN A 34 -10.30 7.55 13.25
C ASN A 34 -9.89 6.61 12.11
N ILE A 35 -10.51 6.80 10.94
CA ILE A 35 -10.12 6.11 9.72
C ILE A 35 -8.66 6.42 9.41
N THR A 36 -7.89 5.37 9.16
CA THR A 36 -6.45 5.46 8.98
C THR A 36 -6.04 4.78 7.68
N ILE A 37 -5.38 5.55 6.81
CA ILE A 37 -4.76 5.06 5.58
C ILE A 37 -3.33 4.64 5.91
N VAL A 38 -3.04 3.35 5.72
CA VAL A 38 -1.74 2.76 6.05
C VAL A 38 -1.00 2.38 4.77
N LEU A 39 0.16 3.01 4.53
CA LEU A 39 1.10 2.59 3.50
C LEU A 39 2.01 1.50 4.05
N VAL A 40 1.93 0.30 3.48
CA VAL A 40 2.90 -0.77 3.73
C VAL A 40 4.00 -0.70 2.67
N TYR A 41 5.25 -0.63 3.12
CA TYR A 41 6.41 -0.47 2.26
C TYR A 41 7.61 -1.27 2.75
N ALA A 42 8.62 -1.48 1.88
CA ALA A 42 9.90 -2.08 2.27
C ALA A 42 11.07 -1.19 1.83
N GLU A 43 12.17 -1.20 2.60
CA GLU A 43 13.38 -0.41 2.29
C GLU A 43 14.15 -0.95 1.08
N TRP A 44 14.06 -2.25 0.80
CA TRP A 44 14.68 -2.87 -0.38
C TRP A 44 13.85 -2.72 -1.66
N CYS A 45 12.62 -2.19 -1.54
CA CYS A 45 11.66 -2.12 -2.63
C CYS A 45 11.81 -0.81 -3.42
N GLY A 46 12.42 -0.89 -4.61
CA GLY A 46 12.61 0.27 -5.49
C GLY A 46 11.30 0.94 -5.93
N ALA A 47 10.22 0.17 -6.12
CA ALA A 47 8.90 0.73 -6.42
C ALA A 47 8.33 1.54 -5.24
N CYS A 48 8.61 1.11 -4.02
CA CYS A 48 8.17 1.77 -2.79
C CYS A 48 8.83 3.14 -2.62
N HIS A 49 10.14 3.25 -2.90
CA HIS A 49 10.85 4.54 -2.89
C HIS A 49 10.23 5.53 -3.89
N ARG A 50 10.02 5.09 -5.14
CA ARG A 50 9.39 5.94 -6.18
C ARG A 50 7.99 6.38 -5.78
N PHE A 51 7.18 5.46 -5.25
CA PHE A 51 5.83 5.78 -4.79
C PHE A 51 5.85 6.77 -3.63
N ARG A 52 6.77 6.59 -2.68
CA ARG A 52 6.91 7.48 -1.54
C ARG A 52 7.30 8.89 -1.95
N GLU A 53 8.36 9.02 -2.74
CA GLU A 53 8.88 10.32 -3.18
C GLU A 53 7.89 11.07 -4.07
N LYS A 54 7.21 10.37 -4.98
CA LYS A 54 6.35 11.00 -5.98
C LYS A 54 4.91 11.19 -5.55
N ILE A 55 4.38 10.33 -4.67
CA ILE A 55 2.95 10.30 -4.34
C ILE A 55 2.74 10.51 -2.85
N TRP A 56 3.31 9.65 -2.01
CA TRP A 56 3.03 9.67 -0.57
C TRP A 56 3.54 10.94 0.11
N ASP A 57 4.84 11.23 0.05
CA ASP A 57 5.45 12.35 0.78
C ASP A 57 4.91 13.73 0.34
N PRO A 58 4.66 14.00 -0.95
CA PRO A 58 3.98 15.23 -1.38
C PRO A 58 2.58 15.39 -0.77
N MET A 59 1.79 14.32 -0.70
CA MET A 59 0.42 14.39 -0.18
C MET A 59 0.38 14.73 1.32
N LEU A 60 1.45 14.41 2.07
CA LEU A 60 1.50 14.65 3.52
C LEU A 60 1.50 16.14 3.87
N LYS A 61 1.89 17.00 2.92
CA LYS A 61 1.90 18.45 3.07
C LYS A 61 0.49 19.03 3.11
N ASP A 62 -0.45 18.35 2.46
CA ASP A 62 -1.84 18.77 2.39
C ASP A 62 -2.63 18.33 3.62
N ASN A 63 -3.68 19.08 3.94
CA ASN A 63 -4.63 18.69 4.97
C ASN A 63 -5.40 17.45 4.51
N ALA A 64 -5.55 16.51 5.44
CA ALA A 64 -6.26 15.27 5.24
C ALA A 64 -7.38 15.13 6.26
N ILE A 65 -8.49 14.54 5.85
CA ILE A 65 -9.55 14.12 6.77
C ILE A 65 -9.10 12.88 7.54
N HIS A 66 -8.52 11.90 6.85
CA HIS A 66 -8.10 10.62 7.43
C HIS A 66 -6.67 10.65 7.93
N ASN A 67 -6.39 9.83 8.95
CA ASN A 67 -5.03 9.62 9.43
C ASN A 67 -4.19 8.92 8.37
N ARG A 68 -2.88 9.22 8.35
CA ARG A 68 -1.92 8.64 7.40
C ARG A 68 -0.76 8.08 8.18
N ILE A 69 -0.37 6.85 7.89
CA ILE A 69 0.75 6.17 8.55
C ILE A 69 1.51 5.35 7.51
N ALA A 70 2.84 5.35 7.58
CA ALA A 70 3.66 4.43 6.80
C ALA A 70 4.24 3.36 7.74
N VAL A 71 4.08 2.09 7.39
CA VAL A 71 4.54 0.94 8.16
C VAL A 71 5.47 0.10 7.30
N ARG A 72 6.64 -0.24 7.83
CA ARG A 72 7.55 -1.14 7.13
C ARG A 72 7.04 -2.58 7.17
N ASP A 73 7.24 -3.34 6.09
CA ASP A 73 6.70 -4.68 5.87
C ASP A 73 7.07 -5.68 6.99
N ASP A 74 8.31 -5.62 7.47
CA ASP A 74 8.80 -6.42 8.60
C ASP A 74 8.09 -6.11 9.93
N MET A 75 7.60 -4.88 10.11
CA MET A 75 6.90 -4.45 11.32
C MET A 75 5.43 -4.88 11.33
N VAL A 76 4.79 -5.10 10.16
CA VAL A 76 3.36 -5.47 10.06
C VAL A 76 3.03 -6.73 10.86
N LYS A 77 3.94 -7.70 10.94
CA LYS A 77 3.73 -8.97 11.66
C LYS A 77 3.58 -8.78 13.16
N ASN A 78 4.12 -7.69 13.71
CA ASN A 78 4.14 -7.41 15.15
C ASN A 78 2.99 -6.49 15.60
N THR A 79 2.05 -6.18 14.71
CA THR A 79 0.96 -5.22 14.95
C THR A 79 -0.40 -5.88 14.79
N SER A 80 -1.46 -5.12 15.08
CA SER A 80 -2.84 -5.50 14.78
C SER A 80 -3.11 -5.73 13.28
N LEU A 81 -2.22 -5.22 12.41
CA LEU A 81 -2.30 -5.37 10.95
C LEU A 81 -1.74 -6.71 10.43
N SER A 82 -1.26 -7.59 11.31
CA SER A 82 -0.70 -8.91 10.95
C SER A 82 -1.67 -9.83 10.19
N LYS A 83 -2.97 -9.55 10.25
CA LYS A 83 -4.01 -10.30 9.51
C LYS A 83 -4.25 -9.80 8.09
N ALA A 84 -3.65 -8.68 7.69
CA ALA A 84 -3.83 -8.10 6.38
C ALA A 84 -3.26 -9.03 5.29
N LYS A 85 -4.04 -9.27 4.25
CA LYS A 85 -3.60 -9.98 3.05
C LYS A 85 -3.23 -8.97 1.96
N PHE A 86 -1.97 -8.93 1.57
CA PHE A 86 -1.47 -8.16 0.46
C PHE A 86 -0.27 -8.90 -0.16
N ASP A 87 -0.23 -8.96 -1.48
CA ASP A 87 0.76 -9.78 -2.20
C ASP A 87 1.94 -8.95 -2.74
N TYR A 88 1.75 -7.63 -2.88
CA TYR A 88 2.70 -6.75 -3.54
C TYR A 88 3.02 -5.50 -2.71
N LEU A 89 4.16 -4.89 -3.00
CA LEU A 89 4.58 -3.63 -2.39
C LEU A 89 4.85 -2.58 -3.49
N PRO A 90 4.56 -1.29 -3.23
CA PRO A 90 3.86 -0.77 -2.06
C PRO A 90 2.37 -1.18 -2.03
N SER A 91 1.82 -1.35 -0.84
CA SER A 91 0.40 -1.64 -0.63
C SER A 91 -0.24 -0.59 0.26
N ILE A 92 -1.49 -0.22 -0.04
CA ILE A 92 -2.25 0.73 0.78
C ILE A 92 -3.40 -0.03 1.43
N LEU A 93 -3.49 0.05 2.74
CA LEU A 93 -4.56 -0.53 3.54
C LEU A 93 -5.45 0.60 4.06
N VAL A 94 -6.75 0.33 4.16
CA VAL A 94 -7.70 1.22 4.81
C VAL A 94 -8.16 0.55 6.09
N VAL A 95 -7.92 1.23 7.21
CA VAL A 95 -8.34 0.78 8.53
C VAL A 95 -9.49 1.65 9.00
N ASP A 96 -10.59 1.01 9.36
CA ASP A 96 -11.80 1.67 9.81
C ASP A 96 -11.67 2.19 11.24
N GLU A 97 -12.65 2.98 11.69
CA GLU A 97 -12.76 3.49 13.07
C GLU A 97 -12.73 2.38 14.14
N LYS A 98 -13.08 1.15 13.76
CA LYS A 98 -13.06 -0.01 14.67
C LYS A 98 -11.68 -0.67 14.78
N GLY A 99 -10.73 -0.27 13.94
CA GLY A 99 -9.46 -0.96 13.78
C GLY A 99 -9.53 -2.18 12.84
N ASP A 100 -10.66 -2.39 12.16
CA ASP A 100 -10.83 -3.46 11.17
C ASP A 100 -10.27 -3.02 9.81
N ILE A 101 -9.69 -3.98 9.08
CA ILE A 101 -9.06 -3.73 7.78
C ILE A 101 -10.07 -3.99 6.67
N GLN A 102 -10.25 -3.04 5.76
CA GLN A 102 -11.16 -3.22 4.64
C GLN A 102 -10.68 -4.32 3.68
N THR A 103 -11.64 -5.02 3.09
CA THR A 103 -11.42 -6.05 2.07
C THR A 103 -11.94 -5.56 0.72
N PHE A 104 -11.15 -5.73 -0.31
CA PHE A 104 -11.44 -5.42 -1.70
C PHE A 104 -11.48 -6.73 -2.50
N ARG A 105 -12.27 -6.73 -3.59
CA ARG A 105 -12.30 -7.85 -4.54
C ARG A 105 -11.43 -7.51 -5.74
N THR A 106 -10.49 -8.38 -6.06
CA THR A 106 -9.69 -8.27 -7.29
C THR A 106 -10.56 -8.63 -8.51
N PRO A 107 -10.18 -8.21 -9.73
CA PRO A 107 -10.85 -8.67 -10.94
C PRO A 107 -10.80 -10.20 -11.11
N GLU A 108 -9.82 -10.90 -10.52
CA GLU A 108 -9.80 -12.37 -10.48
C GLU A 108 -10.82 -12.97 -9.50
N GLY A 109 -11.46 -12.15 -8.64
CA GLY A 109 -12.42 -12.58 -7.64
C GLY A 109 -11.80 -12.95 -6.29
N GLU A 110 -10.49 -12.76 -6.11
CA GLU A 110 -9.83 -12.99 -4.83
C GLU A 110 -10.06 -11.81 -3.87
N GLU A 111 -10.20 -12.11 -2.58
CA GLU A 111 -10.34 -11.09 -1.55
C GLU A 111 -8.95 -10.65 -1.04
N THR A 112 -8.64 -9.37 -1.23
CA THR A 112 -7.38 -8.75 -0.78
C THR A 112 -7.67 -7.58 0.15
N ASN A 113 -6.76 -7.24 1.06
CA ASN A 113 -6.87 -6.04 1.88
C ASN A 113 -6.17 -4.83 1.26
N ALA A 114 -5.39 -5.04 0.20
CA ALA A 114 -4.72 -3.96 -0.50
C ALA A 114 -5.70 -3.22 -1.42
N MET A 115 -5.82 -1.92 -1.21
CA MET A 115 -6.50 -1.03 -2.13
C MET A 115 -5.69 -0.90 -3.43
N PRO A 116 -6.34 -0.77 -4.60
CA PRO A 116 -5.65 -0.48 -5.85
C PRO A 116 -4.70 0.72 -5.72
N THR A 117 -3.43 0.54 -6.12
CA THR A 117 -2.41 1.57 -5.98
C THR A 117 -2.75 2.78 -6.85
N PRO A 118 -2.85 4.00 -6.28
CA PRO A 118 -3.11 5.21 -7.04
C PRO A 118 -1.91 5.52 -7.94
N LYS A 119 -2.18 6.05 -9.13
CA LYS A 119 -1.13 6.37 -10.12
C LYS A 119 -0.65 7.82 -10.03
N SER A 120 -1.42 8.68 -9.38
CA SER A 120 -1.18 10.11 -9.27
C SER A 120 -1.36 10.61 -7.83
N ILE A 121 -0.87 11.82 -7.58
CA ILE A 121 -1.06 12.51 -6.29
C ILE A 121 -2.54 12.84 -6.11
N GLU A 122 -3.21 13.29 -7.17
CA GLU A 122 -4.62 13.68 -7.15
C GLU A 122 -5.52 12.51 -6.76
N ASP A 123 -5.24 11.32 -7.28
CA ASP A 123 -5.98 10.10 -6.93
C ASP A 123 -5.83 9.80 -5.44
N MET A 124 -4.62 9.93 -4.91
CA MET A 124 -4.36 9.65 -3.50
C MET A 124 -4.96 10.72 -2.58
N THR A 125 -4.88 12.00 -2.96
CA THR A 125 -5.50 13.10 -2.24
C THR A 125 -7.02 12.95 -2.20
N ARG A 126 -7.65 12.43 -3.27
CA ARG A 126 -9.08 12.08 -3.24
C ARG A 126 -9.34 11.00 -2.22
N ILE A 127 -8.63 9.87 -2.27
CA ILE A 127 -8.83 8.74 -1.35
C ILE A 127 -8.73 9.17 0.12
N VAL A 128 -7.76 10.01 0.44
CA VAL A 128 -7.51 10.50 1.81
C VAL A 128 -8.58 11.49 2.31
N ASN A 129 -9.31 12.12 1.39
CA ASN A 129 -10.32 13.15 1.71
C ASN A 129 -11.75 12.72 1.40
N VAL A 130 -11.99 11.53 0.84
CA VAL A 130 -13.35 11.02 0.64
C VAL A 130 -13.92 10.66 2.01
N PRO A 131 -15.06 11.25 2.44
CA PRO A 131 -15.71 10.82 3.66
C PRO A 131 -16.21 9.39 3.47
N LEU A 132 -15.55 8.44 4.13
CA LEU A 132 -16.03 7.07 4.19
C LEU A 132 -17.12 7.03 5.24
N GLY A 133 -18.33 6.65 4.84
CA GLY A 133 -19.41 6.40 5.79
C GLY A 133 -19.07 5.23 6.72
N PRO A 134 -19.74 5.12 7.88
CA PRO A 134 -19.55 3.99 8.78
C PRO A 134 -19.86 2.69 8.02
N LEU A 135 -18.83 1.88 7.78
CA LEU A 135 -18.86 0.61 7.02
C LEU A 135 -19.57 -0.52 7.77
N GLY A 136 -20.62 -0.19 8.51
CA GLY A 136 -21.48 -1.11 9.23
C GLY A 136 -22.60 -1.65 8.36
N SER A 137 -22.27 -2.32 7.26
CA SER A 137 -23.12 -3.31 6.57
C SER A 137 -22.45 -3.65 5.25
N LYS A 138 -22.38 -4.95 4.93
CA LYS A 138 -22.05 -5.54 3.61
C LYS A 138 -21.67 -4.49 2.57
N ALA A 139 -20.40 -4.46 2.15
CA ALA A 139 -19.94 -3.71 1.00
C ALA A 139 -21.06 -3.72 -0.05
N PRO A 140 -21.62 -2.56 -0.45
CA PRO A 140 -22.60 -2.54 -1.51
C PRO A 140 -21.88 -3.20 -2.67
N SER A 141 -22.31 -4.40 -3.03
CA SER A 141 -21.93 -5.02 -4.28
C SER A 141 -22.43 -4.02 -5.29
N VAL A 142 -21.57 -3.10 -5.72
CA VAL A 142 -21.83 -2.26 -6.88
C VAL A 142 -22.17 -3.30 -7.93
N PRO A 143 -23.45 -3.42 -8.36
CA PRO A 143 -23.76 -4.34 -9.43
C PRO A 143 -22.84 -3.90 -10.54
N LEU A 144 -21.90 -4.77 -10.92
CA LEU A 144 -20.97 -4.52 -12.00
C LEU A 144 -21.88 -4.11 -13.15
N ALA A 145 -21.95 -2.82 -13.46
CA ALA A 145 -22.81 -2.34 -14.52
C ALA A 145 -22.42 -3.21 -15.72
N PRO A 146 -23.38 -3.92 -16.36
CA PRO A 146 -23.05 -4.82 -17.45
C PRO A 146 -22.19 -4.01 -18.40
N ARG A 147 -20.92 -4.41 -18.52
CA ARG A 147 -20.02 -3.77 -19.49
C ARG A 147 -20.80 -3.83 -20.80
N PRO A 148 -21.03 -2.69 -21.50
CA PRO A 148 -21.64 -2.76 -22.81
C PRO A 148 -20.77 -3.73 -23.61
N VAL A 149 -21.33 -4.90 -23.90
CA VAL A 149 -20.73 -5.83 -24.85
C VAL A 149 -20.81 -5.06 -26.14
N ASN A 150 -19.70 -4.44 -26.55
CA ASN A 150 -19.56 -4.00 -27.92
C ASN A 150 -19.63 -5.28 -28.74
N VAL A 151 -20.82 -5.56 -29.24
CA VAL A 151 -21.08 -6.51 -30.30
C VAL A 151 -20.27 -5.99 -31.49
N ILE A 152 -19.10 -6.57 -31.68
CA ILE A 152 -18.35 -6.48 -32.92
C ILE A 152 -19.07 -7.45 -33.87
N GLU A 153 -20.21 -7.02 -34.41
CA GLU A 153 -20.75 -7.60 -35.63
C GLU A 153 -20.61 -6.56 -36.73
N ASN A 154 -19.94 -6.99 -37.80
CA ASN A 154 -19.90 -6.39 -39.13
C ASN A 154 -18.95 -5.21 -39.33
N TYR A 155 -17.71 -5.55 -39.72
CA TYR A 155 -16.90 -4.74 -40.64
C TYR A 155 -16.33 -5.64 -41.75
N GLU A 156 -17.22 -6.14 -42.60
CA GLU A 156 -16.90 -6.69 -43.92
C GLU A 156 -17.88 -6.08 -44.94
N LYS A 157 -17.51 -4.92 -45.51
CA LYS A 157 -17.88 -4.45 -46.86
C LYS A 157 -17.23 -3.08 -47.08
N LEU A 158 -16.24 -3.01 -47.98
CA LEU A 158 -16.32 -2.32 -49.29
C LEU A 158 -16.75 -0.85 -49.12
N ASP A 159 -15.91 0.14 -49.42
CA ASP A 159 -15.59 0.48 -50.80
C ASP A 159 -14.19 1.06 -51.02
N GLU A 160 -13.63 0.68 -52.17
CA GLU A 160 -12.57 1.39 -52.89
C GLU A 160 -13.02 2.83 -53.18
N VAL A 161 -12.25 3.82 -52.75
CA VAL A 161 -12.32 5.17 -53.34
C VAL A 161 -10.92 5.59 -53.77
N GLU A 162 -10.79 5.50 -55.09
CA GLU A 162 -9.90 6.17 -56.03
C GLU A 162 -8.98 7.28 -55.50
N VAL A 163 -7.70 7.07 -55.78
CA VAL A 163 -6.62 8.04 -55.74
C VAL A 163 -6.89 9.15 -56.76
N LYS A 164 -7.02 10.40 -56.30
CA LYS A 164 -6.79 11.58 -57.15
C LYS A 164 -5.74 12.48 -56.53
N ALA A 165 -4.58 12.46 -57.17
CA ALA A 165 -3.51 13.42 -57.01
C ALA A 165 -4.00 14.85 -57.30
N LYS A 166 -3.52 15.79 -56.50
CA LYS A 166 -3.25 17.16 -56.96
C LYS A 166 -1.99 17.66 -56.26
N ALA A 167 -1.00 17.91 -57.10
CA ALA A 167 0.21 18.67 -56.83
C ALA A 167 -0.12 20.17 -56.81
N ASP A 168 0.91 20.94 -56.47
CA ASP A 168 1.02 22.41 -56.46
C ASP A 168 0.43 23.03 -55.17
N GLU A 169 1.10 23.91 -54.43
CA GLU A 169 2.01 24.97 -54.85
C GLU A 169 2.82 25.48 -53.63
N ALA A 170 4.01 26.00 -53.90
CA ALA A 170 5.03 26.44 -52.95
C ALA A 170 4.81 27.88 -52.43
N GLN A 171 5.78 28.33 -51.62
CA GLN A 171 6.09 29.70 -51.09
C GLN A 171 5.76 29.89 -49.60
N GLU A 172 6.62 30.48 -48.75
CA GLU A 172 7.97 31.02 -48.88
C GLU A 172 8.52 31.29 -47.47
N ALA A 173 9.84 31.37 -47.39
CA ALA A 173 10.67 31.50 -46.21
C ALA A 173 10.30 32.65 -45.25
N GLU A 174 10.51 32.42 -43.95
CA GLU A 174 11.26 33.37 -43.12
C GLU A 174 12.25 32.59 -42.23
N GLU A 175 13.50 33.03 -42.29
CA GLU A 175 14.68 32.46 -41.66
C GLU A 175 14.84 32.99 -40.22
N GLU A 176 15.10 32.09 -39.26
CA GLU A 176 15.73 32.44 -37.98
C GLU A 176 16.87 31.44 -37.68
N PRO A 177 18.00 31.89 -37.11
CA PRO A 177 19.29 31.23 -37.28
C PRO A 177 19.54 30.01 -36.37
N ASN A 178 19.99 28.96 -37.06
CA ASN A 178 20.76 27.79 -36.64
C ASN A 178 21.78 28.05 -35.51
N TRP A 179 21.64 27.31 -34.41
CA TRP A 179 22.81 26.85 -33.65
C TRP A 179 22.59 25.53 -32.87
N LEU A 180 21.92 24.51 -33.41
CA LEU A 180 22.06 23.16 -32.84
C LEU A 180 21.80 22.04 -33.86
N THR A 181 22.79 21.85 -34.72
CA THR A 181 22.94 20.70 -35.60
C THR A 181 23.34 19.45 -34.78
N ASN A 182 22.77 18.30 -35.17
CA ASN A 182 23.21 16.91 -34.91
C ASN A 182 22.87 16.34 -33.51
N GLN A 183 22.00 15.33 -33.36
CA GLN A 183 21.96 14.08 -34.11
C GLN A 183 20.53 13.53 -34.24
N ILE A 184 20.08 13.37 -35.49
CA ILE A 184 18.93 12.55 -35.86
C ILE A 184 19.42 11.10 -35.80
N THR A 185 18.87 10.31 -34.88
CA THR A 185 19.02 8.86 -34.89
C THR A 185 17.91 8.24 -35.74
N PRO A 186 18.20 7.21 -36.55
CA PRO A 186 17.19 6.56 -37.36
C PRO A 186 16.18 5.81 -36.48
N LYS A 187 14.92 5.95 -36.87
CA LYS A 187 13.74 5.23 -36.37
C LYS A 187 13.98 3.72 -36.53
N PRO A 188 14.00 2.90 -35.45
CA PRO A 188 14.10 1.47 -35.65
C PRO A 188 12.73 0.89 -36.00
N GLU A 189 12.74 0.15 -37.10
CA GLU A 189 11.68 -0.73 -37.57
C GLU A 189 11.38 -1.85 -36.56
N ASN A 190 10.10 -2.27 -36.56
CA ASN A 190 9.55 -3.53 -36.06
C ASN A 190 10.52 -4.48 -35.32
N TYR A 191 10.49 -4.43 -33.99
CA TYR A 191 11.02 -5.51 -33.16
C TYR A 191 9.92 -6.55 -32.91
N ASN A 192 10.02 -7.69 -33.60
CA ASN A 192 9.38 -8.93 -33.15
C ASN A 192 9.93 -9.28 -31.77
N TYR A 193 9.09 -9.13 -30.74
CA TYR A 193 9.44 -9.42 -29.35
C TYR A 193 9.39 -10.94 -29.11
N THR A 194 10.43 -11.66 -29.54
CA THR A 194 10.67 -13.01 -29.04
C THR A 194 11.14 -12.92 -27.59
N HIS A 195 10.30 -13.34 -26.64
CA HIS A 195 10.65 -13.49 -25.23
C HIS A 195 11.81 -14.49 -25.08
N VAL A 196 13.05 -14.00 -25.06
CA VAL A 196 14.18 -14.76 -24.56
C VAL A 196 14.15 -14.65 -23.03
N ILE A 197 13.66 -15.69 -22.37
CA ILE A 197 13.76 -15.85 -20.93
C ILE A 197 15.26 -15.96 -20.59
N ARG A 198 15.89 -14.85 -20.23
CA ARG A 198 17.22 -14.87 -19.61
C ARG A 198 17.06 -15.36 -18.18
N THR A 199 17.18 -16.67 -17.99
CA THR A 199 17.40 -17.26 -16.69
C THR A 199 18.78 -16.83 -16.19
N TYR A 200 18.83 -15.86 -15.29
CA TYR A 200 20.08 -15.60 -14.56
C TYR A 200 20.34 -16.80 -13.65
N PRO A 201 21.51 -17.44 -13.71
CA PRO A 201 21.86 -18.49 -12.76
C PRO A 201 21.91 -17.88 -11.36
N ILE A 202 21.04 -18.36 -10.48
CA ILE A 202 21.08 -18.03 -9.05
C ILE A 202 22.44 -18.51 -8.54
N PRO A 203 23.31 -17.63 -8.01
CA PRO A 203 24.58 -18.06 -7.44
C PRO A 203 24.29 -18.91 -6.21
N THR A 204 24.44 -20.24 -6.35
CA THR A 204 24.39 -21.15 -5.21
C THR A 204 25.60 -20.89 -4.32
N PRO A 205 25.43 -20.76 -2.99
CA PRO A 205 26.55 -20.66 -2.07
C PRO A 205 27.44 -21.91 -2.23
N LYS A 206 28.74 -21.68 -2.47
CA LYS A 206 29.73 -22.75 -2.55
C LYS A 206 29.75 -23.50 -1.21
N GLY A 207 29.26 -24.75 -1.18
CA GLY A 207 29.50 -25.68 -0.07
C GLY A 207 28.31 -26.48 0.46
N THR A 208 27.09 -26.34 -0.05
CA THR A 208 25.97 -27.20 0.37
C THR A 208 25.83 -28.40 -0.55
N THR A 209 26.34 -29.56 -0.11
CA THR A 209 26.06 -30.87 -0.67
C THR A 209 24.56 -31.16 -0.49
N TYR A 210 23.83 -31.25 -1.61
CA TYR A 210 22.40 -31.58 -1.60
C TYR A 210 22.26 -33.07 -1.27
N ILE A 211 21.71 -33.39 -0.09
CA ILE A 211 21.30 -34.75 0.25
C ILE A 211 19.88 -34.92 -0.30
N PRO A 212 19.66 -35.79 -1.30
CA PRO A 212 18.31 -36.04 -1.81
C PRO A 212 17.45 -36.64 -0.70
N ILE A 213 16.38 -35.94 -0.32
CA ILE A 213 15.37 -36.48 0.59
C ILE A 213 14.52 -37.45 -0.22
N GLU A 214 14.75 -38.74 0.02
CA GLU A 214 13.99 -39.83 -0.54
C GLU A 214 12.52 -39.74 -0.06
N LYS A 215 11.58 -39.71 -1.00
CA LYS A 215 10.14 -39.65 -0.74
C LYS A 215 9.70 -40.83 0.11
N GLN A 216 9.34 -40.60 1.36
CA GLN A 216 8.57 -41.56 2.15
C GLN A 216 7.08 -41.37 1.87
N VAL A 217 6.57 -42.20 0.97
CA VAL A 217 5.14 -42.51 0.84
C VAL A 217 4.78 -43.45 1.99
N GLN A 218 4.03 -42.97 2.98
CA GLN A 218 3.33 -43.80 3.96
C GLN A 218 1.88 -43.28 4.06
N ARG A 219 0.98 -43.85 3.25
CA ARG A 219 -0.01 -44.86 3.64
C ARG A 219 -0.83 -44.45 4.87
N GLY A 220 -2.10 -44.16 4.60
CA GLY A 220 -3.12 -43.91 5.60
C GLY A 220 -3.25 -45.05 6.60
N GLY A 221 -3.38 -44.67 7.86
CA GLY A 221 -3.70 -45.54 8.98
C GLY A 221 -4.65 -44.80 9.91
N SER A 222 -5.91 -45.23 9.89
CA SER A 222 -6.92 -44.95 10.90
C SER A 222 -6.39 -45.31 12.30
N LEU A 223 -6.50 -44.38 13.26
CA LEU A 223 -6.41 -44.69 14.68
C LEU A 223 -7.18 -43.62 15.49
N LEU A 224 -8.49 -43.81 15.54
CA LEU A 224 -9.27 -43.56 16.74
C LEU A 224 -8.56 -44.24 17.92
N LYS A 225 -8.09 -43.46 18.91
CA LYS A 225 -8.26 -43.73 20.35
C LYS A 225 -7.38 -42.81 21.21
N THR A 226 -8.08 -42.12 22.12
CA THR A 226 -7.66 -41.89 23.51
C THR A 226 -6.51 -40.89 23.75
N LEU A 227 -6.87 -39.71 24.28
CA LEU A 227 -6.33 -39.21 25.56
C LEU A 227 -7.13 -38.00 26.04
N LYS A 228 -8.21 -38.31 26.77
CA LYS A 228 -8.68 -37.48 27.87
C LYS A 228 -7.58 -37.48 28.94
N SER A 229 -6.93 -36.34 29.18
CA SER A 229 -6.54 -35.84 30.51
C SER A 229 -5.44 -34.80 30.36
N PHE A 230 -5.78 -33.52 30.41
CA PHE A 230 -4.88 -32.52 30.99
C PHE A 230 -5.71 -31.33 31.52
N ILE A 231 -6.58 -31.65 32.48
CA ILE A 231 -7.10 -30.64 33.42
C ILE A 231 -6.00 -30.46 34.47
N GLY A 232 -5.05 -29.59 34.13
CA GLY A 232 -3.90 -29.22 34.95
C GLY A 232 -4.10 -27.83 35.55
N LYS A 233 -4.29 -27.82 36.86
CA LYS A 233 -4.61 -26.70 37.74
C LYS A 233 -3.59 -25.54 37.68
N ASN A 234 -4.06 -24.40 38.20
CA ASN A 234 -3.33 -23.28 38.81
C ASN A 234 -2.99 -22.08 37.91
N ASN A 235 -3.81 -21.03 38.01
CA ASN A 235 -3.25 -19.69 38.13
C ASN A 235 -3.99 -18.89 39.22
N ARG A 236 -3.33 -18.85 40.38
CA ARG A 236 -3.66 -18.07 41.57
C ARG A 236 -3.32 -16.61 41.29
N ILE A 237 -4.26 -15.85 40.75
CA ILE A 237 -4.10 -14.41 40.51
C ILE A 237 -4.12 -13.70 41.87
N LYS A 238 -2.95 -13.25 42.32
CA LYS A 238 -2.81 -12.38 43.50
C LYS A 238 -3.37 -11.00 43.15
N SER A 239 -4.46 -10.63 43.82
CA SER A 239 -5.04 -9.28 43.77
C SER A 239 -4.07 -8.26 44.37
N HIS A 240 -3.36 -7.51 43.52
CA HIS A 240 -2.63 -6.32 43.97
C HIS A 240 -3.60 -5.16 44.21
N LYS A 241 -3.90 -4.94 45.49
CA LYS A 241 -4.65 -3.81 46.04
C LYS A 241 -3.89 -2.50 45.72
N LYS A 242 -4.27 -1.78 44.66
CA LYS A 242 -3.74 -0.45 44.34
C LYS A 242 -4.23 0.56 45.37
N LYS A 243 -3.28 1.08 46.14
CA LYS A 243 -3.41 2.12 47.15
C LYS A 243 -3.69 3.45 46.44
N THR A 244 -4.94 3.91 46.44
CA THR A 244 -5.34 5.23 45.96
C THR A 244 -4.72 6.30 46.86
N ARG A 245 -3.74 7.05 46.35
CA ARG A 245 -3.24 8.26 46.98
C ARG A 245 -4.18 9.40 46.61
N GLY A 246 -4.83 9.97 47.63
CA GLY A 246 -5.74 11.10 47.50
C GLY A 246 -5.07 12.32 46.87
N LEU A 247 -5.68 12.81 45.79
CA LEU A 247 -5.32 14.06 45.14
C LEU A 247 -5.95 15.21 45.94
N LYS A 248 -5.15 15.95 46.71
CA LYS A 248 -5.58 17.18 47.37
C LYS A 248 -5.76 18.27 46.32
N ILE A 249 -7.01 18.63 46.03
CA ILE A 249 -7.36 19.79 45.22
C ILE A 249 -7.19 21.04 46.10
N GLY A 250 -6.10 21.78 45.87
CA GLY A 250 -5.87 23.08 46.48
C GLY A 250 -6.76 24.13 45.82
N ARG A 251 -7.71 24.67 46.59
CA ARG A 251 -8.62 25.76 46.19
C ARG A 251 -7.87 27.08 46.33
N GLN A 252 -7.38 27.66 45.23
CA GLN A 252 -6.85 29.03 45.23
C GLN A 252 -8.01 30.03 45.11
N THR A 253 -8.26 30.78 46.17
CA THR A 253 -9.15 31.94 46.17
C THR A 253 -8.37 33.17 45.68
N ARG A 254 -8.77 33.70 44.52
CA ARG A 254 -8.27 34.97 43.98
C ARG A 254 -9.08 36.10 44.60
N LYS A 255 -8.46 36.92 45.45
CA LYS A 255 -8.99 38.20 45.90
C LYS A 255 -8.80 39.22 44.77
N HIS A 256 -9.90 39.74 44.23
CA HIS A 256 -9.88 41.00 43.50
C HIS A 256 -10.07 42.15 44.50
N LYS A 257 -9.23 43.17 44.34
CA LYS A 257 -9.29 44.46 45.01
C LYS A 257 -9.44 45.51 43.92
#